data_AF-A0A2E8JYS7-F1
#
_entry.id   AF-A0A2E8JYS7-F1
#
_cell.length_a   1.000
_cell.length_b   1.000
_cell.length_c   1.000
_cell.angle_alpha   90.00
_cell.angle_beta   90.00
_cell.angle_gamma   90.00
#
_symmetry.space_group_name_H-M   'P 1'
#
loop_
_entity.id
_entity.type
_entity.pdbx_description
1 polymer ?
#
loop_
_entity_poly.entity_id
_entity_poly.type
_entity_poly.pdbx_seq_one_letter_code
_entity_poly.pdbx_strand_id
1 'polypeptide(L)'
;MSTVPSFLARAEANRVFMPMARLELIALLLASSVHAETITVCREGCDHASVNAAIESASDGDIIQLAAEAFAEGMVIDTLGKAVVLRGATDRKGLPVTILDGSYEHGVLLCISGEGPGTRFENLVVRNGSAVTGGGLASVASSPTIVNCRFEANFASSLGGAMWNYFSVPRLVDCVFVGNGSAESAGAVYNGTSAPDIIRCVFRENSATDLGGAIGNFTDSTPRFEDCVFMDNVALEGGGMFNYQSDPELIDCAFIGNSFYGNLGESFGGGMVNEAASPVLENCAFTANYGGEFGGAMANISGSAPILEACTFSNNQTAGLGPSIYNASSVPTLLDCVFEECCQIEPPRSFFDGGGNDLATWCDGCRANIDCRGDAVDAGDLGMLLAAWNSSDQQCDLNGDGLVDGQDLGQLFVEWGPCR
;
A
#
# COMPACT_ATOMS: atom_id res chain seq x y z
N MET A 1 -54.36 25.93 39.44
CA MET A 1 -54.36 24.81 38.48
C MET A 1 -53.04 24.08 38.69
N SER A 2 -53.03 23.05 39.55
CA SER A 2 -53.41 21.66 39.23
C SER A 2 -52.13 20.87 38.88
N THR A 3 -51.37 20.37 39.88
CA THR A 3 -51.46 19.01 40.51
C THR A 3 -50.95 17.90 39.58
N VAL A 4 -50.12 16.91 39.94
CA VAL A 4 -49.49 16.34 41.16
C VAL A 4 -48.47 15.28 40.65
N PRO A 5 -47.45 14.87 41.42
CA PRO A 5 -47.16 13.43 41.45
C PRO A 5 -47.05 12.91 42.89
N SER A 6 -47.81 11.88 43.21
CA SER A 6 -47.52 10.96 44.31
C SER A 6 -48.46 9.77 44.23
N PHE A 7 -47.96 8.54 44.32
CA PHE A 7 -48.42 7.59 45.33
C PHE A 7 -47.38 6.49 45.56
N LEU A 8 -46.87 6.50 46.80
CA LEU A 8 -46.41 5.38 47.66
C LEU A 8 -47.34 4.13 47.52
N ALA A 9 -47.01 2.89 47.86
CA ALA A 9 -45.82 2.19 48.36
C ALA A 9 -46.19 0.69 48.55
N ARG A 10 -45.15 -0.18 48.64
CA ARG A 10 -45.10 -1.48 49.38
C ARG A 10 -46.00 -2.64 48.87
N ALA A 11 -45.68 -3.93 48.98
CA ALA A 11 -44.71 -4.68 49.77
C ALA A 11 -44.38 -6.02 49.06
N GLU A 12 -43.24 -6.61 49.39
CA GLU A 12 -42.85 -8.00 49.09
C GLU A 12 -43.77 -9.03 49.74
N ALA A 13 -44.05 -10.14 49.04
CA ALA A 13 -44.23 -11.46 49.65
C ALA A 13 -44.05 -12.58 48.60
N ASN A 14 -43.51 -13.69 49.08
CA ASN A 14 -42.84 -14.76 48.35
C ASN A 14 -43.75 -16.02 48.24
N ARG A 15 -43.46 -16.89 47.25
CA ARG A 15 -43.97 -18.28 47.00
C ARG A 15 -45.34 -18.37 46.30
N VAL A 16 -45.54 -19.18 45.25
CA VAL A 16 -45.41 -20.65 45.15
C VAL A 16 -45.23 -21.10 43.68
N PHE A 17 -44.43 -22.16 43.49
CA PHE A 17 -44.19 -22.93 42.26
C PHE A 17 -45.44 -23.60 41.64
N MET A 18 -45.58 -23.54 40.31
CA MET A 18 -46.11 -24.65 39.49
C MET A 18 -45.54 -24.57 38.05
N PRO A 19 -45.10 -25.69 37.43
CA PRO A 19 -44.43 -25.68 36.13
C PRO A 19 -45.43 -25.79 34.98
N MET A 20 -45.28 -25.00 33.93
CA MET A 20 -45.85 -25.32 32.61
C MET A 20 -44.75 -25.84 31.69
N ALA A 21 -45.02 -27.02 31.13
CA ALA A 21 -44.11 -27.84 30.36
C ALA A 21 -43.47 -27.08 29.18
N ARG A 22 -42.14 -27.24 29.05
CA ARG A 22 -41.41 -26.93 27.81
C ARG A 22 -41.90 -27.88 26.72
N LEU A 23 -42.50 -27.32 25.68
CA LEU A 23 -42.67 -28.00 24.40
C LEU A 23 -41.31 -27.92 23.69
N GLU A 24 -40.45 -28.92 23.89
CA GLU A 24 -39.20 -29.02 23.12
C GLU A 24 -39.55 -29.46 21.70
N LEU A 25 -39.63 -28.46 20.81
CA LEU A 25 -39.62 -28.69 19.38
C LEU A 25 -38.20 -29.15 19.01
N ILE A 26 -37.99 -30.47 18.98
CA ILE A 26 -36.77 -31.05 18.41
C ILE A 26 -36.83 -30.80 16.91
N ALA A 27 -36.26 -29.68 16.48
CA ALA A 27 -35.89 -29.47 15.09
C ALA A 27 -34.77 -30.48 14.79
N LEU A 28 -35.15 -31.56 14.12
CA LEU A 28 -34.19 -32.50 13.53
C LEU A 28 -33.47 -31.74 12.40
N LEU A 29 -32.40 -31.02 12.76
CA LEU A 29 -31.40 -30.54 11.81
C LEU A 29 -30.79 -31.79 11.17
N LEU A 30 -31.33 -32.17 10.02
CA LEU A 30 -30.57 -32.92 9.03
C LEU A 30 -29.40 -32.01 8.67
N ALA A 31 -28.27 -32.21 9.32
CA ALA A 31 -27.00 -31.74 8.81
C ALA A 31 -26.77 -32.51 7.51
N SER A 32 -27.30 -31.97 6.40
CA SER A 32 -26.76 -32.30 5.09
C SER A 32 -25.29 -31.96 5.17
N SER A 33 -24.44 -32.98 5.13
CA SER A 33 -23.01 -32.78 4.93
C SER A 33 -22.88 -31.95 3.65
N VAL A 34 -22.58 -30.65 3.78
CA VAL A 34 -22.20 -29.81 2.66
C VAL A 34 -20.85 -30.36 2.21
N HIS A 35 -20.90 -31.29 1.26
CA HIS A 35 -19.70 -31.77 0.61
C HIS A 35 -19.37 -30.75 -0.46
N ALA A 36 -18.19 -30.13 -0.35
CA ALA A 36 -17.60 -29.36 -1.43
C ALA A 36 -17.57 -30.21 -2.70
N GLU A 37 -18.33 -29.82 -3.72
CA GLU A 37 -18.30 -30.41 -5.05
C GLU A 37 -17.25 -29.72 -5.91
N THR A 38 -16.76 -30.41 -6.95
CA THR A 38 -15.91 -29.77 -7.97
C THR A 38 -16.71 -29.63 -9.26
N ILE A 39 -16.99 -28.39 -9.63
CA ILE A 39 -17.68 -28.02 -10.87
C ILE A 39 -16.62 -27.65 -11.91
N THR A 40 -16.60 -28.33 -13.04
CA THR A 40 -15.62 -28.10 -14.10
C THR A 40 -16.11 -27.07 -15.10
N VAL A 41 -15.20 -26.20 -15.56
CA VAL A 41 -15.50 -25.19 -16.60
C VAL A 41 -14.48 -25.24 -17.72
N CYS A 42 -14.96 -25.48 -18.94
CA CYS A 42 -14.17 -25.45 -20.17
C CYS A 42 -15.04 -25.35 -21.42
N ARG A 43 -14.44 -25.05 -22.57
CA ARG A 43 -15.14 -24.85 -23.86
C ARG A 43 -16.04 -26.03 -24.25
N GLU A 44 -15.59 -27.27 -24.05
CA GLU A 44 -16.35 -28.48 -24.39
C GLU A 44 -16.09 -29.62 -23.40
N GLY A 45 -17.14 -30.32 -22.98
CA GLY A 45 -17.03 -31.54 -22.19
C GLY A 45 -16.94 -31.36 -20.66
N CYS A 46 -17.02 -30.13 -20.17
CA CYS A 46 -17.14 -29.80 -18.74
C CYS A 46 -18.60 -29.56 -18.32
N ASP A 47 -18.84 -29.43 -17.02
CA ASP A 47 -20.18 -29.18 -16.46
C ASP A 47 -20.77 -27.86 -16.97
N HIS A 48 -19.93 -26.83 -17.08
CA HIS A 48 -20.28 -25.54 -17.65
C HIS A 48 -19.27 -25.07 -18.69
N ALA A 49 -19.74 -24.26 -19.65
CA ALA A 49 -18.88 -23.53 -20.57
C ALA A 49 -18.62 -22.07 -20.14
N SER A 50 -19.41 -21.58 -19.17
CA SER A 50 -19.33 -20.21 -18.63
C SER A 50 -18.99 -20.26 -17.15
N VAL A 51 -18.10 -19.38 -16.72
CA VAL A 51 -17.72 -19.19 -15.32
C VAL A 51 -18.90 -18.67 -14.52
N ASN A 52 -19.66 -17.71 -15.05
CA ASN A 52 -20.85 -17.17 -14.38
C ASN A 52 -21.92 -18.26 -14.18
N ALA A 53 -22.19 -19.08 -15.20
CA ALA A 53 -23.15 -20.17 -15.09
C ALA A 53 -22.71 -21.23 -14.04
N ALA A 54 -21.40 -21.48 -13.93
CA ALA A 54 -20.87 -22.35 -12.89
C ALA A 54 -21.08 -21.76 -11.48
N ILE A 55 -20.78 -20.46 -11.28
CA ILE A 55 -21.02 -19.76 -10.02
C ILE A 55 -22.50 -19.80 -9.65
N GLU A 56 -23.42 -19.56 -10.58
CA GLU A 56 -24.86 -19.61 -10.33
C GLU A 56 -25.31 -20.96 -9.77
N SER A 57 -24.78 -22.06 -10.33
CA SER A 57 -25.09 -23.42 -9.89
C SER A 57 -24.40 -23.84 -8.59
N ALA A 58 -23.27 -23.22 -8.25
CA ALA A 58 -22.43 -23.58 -7.12
C ALA A 58 -23.08 -23.24 -5.77
N SER A 59 -22.71 -24.00 -4.75
CA SER A 59 -23.00 -23.75 -3.34
C SER A 59 -21.73 -23.35 -2.58
N ASP A 60 -21.90 -22.80 -1.38
CA ASP A 60 -20.77 -22.50 -0.49
C ASP A 60 -19.93 -23.75 -0.23
N GLY A 61 -18.61 -23.61 -0.38
CA GLY A 61 -17.63 -24.68 -0.24
C GLY A 61 -17.21 -25.32 -1.57
N ASP A 62 -17.94 -25.11 -2.66
CA ASP A 62 -17.63 -25.72 -3.96
C ASP A 62 -16.35 -25.16 -4.59
N ILE A 63 -15.70 -26.00 -5.39
CA ILE A 63 -14.55 -25.63 -6.21
C ILE A 63 -15.00 -25.55 -7.66
N ILE A 64 -14.88 -24.37 -8.26
CA ILE A 64 -15.07 -24.13 -9.68
C ILE A 64 -13.70 -24.27 -10.35
N GLN A 65 -13.45 -25.45 -10.92
CA GLN A 65 -12.19 -25.80 -11.57
C GLN A 65 -12.21 -25.39 -13.04
N LEU A 66 -11.44 -24.36 -13.37
CA LEU A 66 -11.31 -23.84 -14.72
C LEU A 66 -10.19 -24.56 -15.48
N ALA A 67 -10.40 -24.83 -16.77
CA ALA A 67 -9.38 -25.37 -17.66
C ALA A 67 -8.29 -24.34 -18.00
N ALA A 68 -7.16 -24.83 -18.52
CA ALA A 68 -6.02 -24.02 -18.98
C ALA A 68 -6.33 -23.30 -20.31
N GLU A 69 -7.26 -22.36 -20.29
CA GLU A 69 -7.66 -21.55 -21.44
C GLU A 69 -8.11 -20.14 -21.03
N ALA A 70 -8.47 -19.33 -22.04
CA ALA A 70 -9.00 -17.99 -21.82
C ALA A 70 -10.54 -17.99 -21.84
N PHE A 71 -11.13 -17.37 -20.81
CA PHE A 71 -12.55 -17.16 -20.62
C PHE A 71 -12.86 -15.66 -20.76
N ALA A 72 -13.64 -15.32 -21.78
CA ALA A 72 -14.17 -13.97 -22.00
C ALA A 72 -15.70 -14.05 -21.90
N GLU A 73 -16.24 -13.84 -20.69
CA GLU A 73 -17.66 -14.05 -20.34
C GLU A 73 -18.60 -13.01 -21.01
N GLY A 74 -18.06 -11.96 -21.62
CA GLY A 74 -18.83 -10.83 -22.18
C GLY A 74 -19.52 -9.96 -21.13
N MET A 75 -19.37 -10.31 -19.86
CA MET A 75 -19.82 -9.58 -18.68
C MET A 75 -18.91 -9.89 -17.49
N VAL A 76 -19.01 -9.06 -16.44
CA VAL A 76 -18.24 -9.21 -15.20
C VAL A 76 -18.58 -10.55 -14.52
N ILE A 77 -17.59 -11.17 -13.88
CA ILE A 77 -17.76 -12.37 -13.05
C ILE A 77 -18.04 -11.96 -11.62
N ASP A 78 -19.29 -12.16 -11.18
CA ASP A 78 -19.75 -11.86 -9.81
C ASP A 78 -19.82 -13.15 -8.99
N THR A 79 -19.19 -13.16 -7.82
CA THR A 79 -19.18 -14.31 -6.90
C THR A 79 -20.46 -14.45 -6.08
N LEU A 80 -21.39 -13.48 -6.15
CA LEU A 80 -22.73 -13.52 -5.55
C LEU A 80 -22.74 -13.76 -4.04
N GLY A 81 -21.68 -13.36 -3.33
CA GLY A 81 -21.52 -13.57 -1.89
C GLY A 81 -21.20 -15.01 -1.50
N LYS A 82 -20.98 -15.91 -2.47
CA LYS A 82 -20.75 -17.33 -2.22
C LYS A 82 -19.31 -17.61 -1.81
N ALA A 83 -19.14 -18.53 -0.86
CA ALA A 83 -17.85 -19.04 -0.41
C ALA A 83 -17.32 -20.13 -1.37
N VAL A 84 -17.12 -19.77 -2.64
CA VAL A 84 -16.62 -20.68 -3.70
C VAL A 84 -15.13 -20.47 -3.98
N VAL A 85 -14.47 -21.52 -4.48
CA VAL A 85 -13.08 -21.44 -4.96
C VAL A 85 -13.06 -21.43 -6.48
N LEU A 86 -12.76 -20.28 -7.10
CA LEU A 86 -12.43 -20.21 -8.53
C LEU A 86 -10.96 -20.56 -8.72
N ARG A 87 -10.69 -21.75 -9.26
CA ARG A 87 -9.33 -22.29 -9.42
C ARG A 87 -8.97 -22.47 -10.88
N GLY A 88 -7.93 -21.78 -11.33
CA GLY A 88 -7.28 -21.98 -12.61
C GLY A 88 -6.26 -23.12 -12.62
N ALA A 89 -5.77 -23.43 -13.81
CA ALA A 89 -4.67 -24.35 -14.04
C ALA A 89 -3.32 -23.64 -13.94
N THR A 90 -2.26 -24.41 -13.66
CA THR A 90 -0.87 -23.93 -13.64
C THR A 90 0.00 -24.67 -14.65
N ASP A 91 1.10 -24.03 -15.05
CA ASP A 91 2.17 -24.68 -15.82
C ASP A 91 3.08 -25.55 -14.93
N ARG A 92 4.14 -26.10 -15.52
CA ARG A 92 5.11 -26.95 -14.79
C ARG A 92 5.91 -26.20 -13.71
N LYS A 93 5.92 -24.87 -13.74
CA LYS A 93 6.59 -24.01 -12.74
C LYS A 93 5.63 -23.50 -11.67
N GLY A 94 4.34 -23.87 -11.76
CA GLY A 94 3.31 -23.38 -10.85
C GLY A 94 2.72 -22.02 -11.24
N LEU A 95 3.06 -21.48 -12.42
CA LEU A 95 2.52 -20.19 -12.87
C LEU A 95 1.10 -20.36 -13.42
N PRO A 96 0.18 -19.42 -13.14
CA PRO A 96 -1.19 -19.49 -13.63
C PRO A 96 -1.25 -19.41 -15.16
N VAL A 97 -2.08 -20.27 -15.77
CA VAL A 97 -2.30 -20.30 -17.23
C VAL A 97 -3.76 -20.21 -17.64
N THR A 98 -4.68 -20.25 -16.69
CA THR A 98 -6.10 -19.92 -16.93
C THR A 98 -6.26 -18.41 -16.95
N ILE A 99 -6.91 -17.88 -17.99
CA ILE A 99 -7.08 -16.45 -18.19
C ILE A 99 -8.56 -16.08 -18.05
N LEU A 100 -8.85 -15.09 -17.22
CA LEU A 100 -10.11 -14.35 -17.20
C LEU A 100 -9.87 -13.01 -17.91
N ASP A 101 -10.50 -12.81 -19.05
CA ASP A 101 -10.21 -11.70 -19.98
C ASP A 101 -11.40 -10.75 -20.10
N GLY A 102 -11.25 -9.52 -19.59
CA GLY A 102 -12.26 -8.45 -19.67
C GLY A 102 -12.39 -7.83 -21.07
N SER A 103 -11.50 -8.18 -22.00
CA SER A 103 -11.49 -7.70 -23.39
C SER A 103 -11.46 -6.17 -23.56
N TYR A 104 -11.10 -5.43 -22.51
CA TYR A 104 -11.21 -3.98 -22.35
C TYR A 104 -12.63 -3.41 -22.43
N GLU A 105 -13.66 -4.26 -22.33
CA GLU A 105 -15.07 -3.87 -22.45
C GLU A 105 -15.75 -3.73 -21.07
N HIS A 106 -15.25 -4.44 -20.06
CA HIS A 106 -15.80 -4.44 -18.70
C HIS A 106 -14.73 -4.83 -17.67
N GLY A 107 -15.03 -4.63 -16.38
CA GLY A 107 -14.22 -5.18 -15.29
C GLY A 107 -14.25 -6.70 -15.26
N VAL A 108 -13.27 -7.37 -14.65
CA VAL A 108 -13.19 -8.84 -14.73
C VAL A 108 -13.94 -9.53 -13.59
N LEU A 109 -13.60 -9.20 -12.34
CA LEU A 109 -14.12 -9.84 -11.13
C LEU A 109 -14.86 -8.84 -10.23
N LEU A 110 -15.87 -9.33 -9.51
CA LEU A 110 -16.67 -8.54 -8.59
C LEU A 110 -16.96 -9.31 -7.30
N CYS A 111 -16.65 -8.67 -6.16
CA CYS A 111 -17.02 -9.12 -4.82
C CYS A 111 -17.68 -7.96 -4.07
N ILE A 112 -19.01 -7.89 -4.11
CA ILE A 112 -19.80 -6.77 -3.52
C ILE A 112 -20.99 -7.25 -2.69
N SER A 113 -21.09 -8.55 -2.46
CA SER A 113 -22.24 -9.21 -1.84
C SER A 113 -21.89 -9.80 -0.47
N GLY A 114 -20.81 -9.31 0.16
CA GLY A 114 -20.37 -9.74 1.49
C GLY A 114 -19.51 -11.01 1.44
N GLU A 115 -18.78 -11.22 0.35
CA GLU A 115 -17.84 -12.33 0.20
C GLU A 115 -16.84 -12.35 1.36
N GLY A 116 -16.71 -13.51 2.00
CA GLY A 116 -15.72 -13.72 3.06
C GLY A 116 -14.44 -14.40 2.56
N PRO A 117 -13.52 -14.78 3.47
CA PRO A 117 -12.29 -15.48 3.11
C PRO A 117 -12.49 -16.86 2.44
N GLY A 118 -13.71 -17.40 2.50
CA GLY A 118 -14.10 -18.62 1.79
C GLY A 118 -14.29 -18.41 0.27
N THR A 119 -14.51 -17.18 -0.18
CA THR A 119 -14.47 -16.82 -1.60
C THR A 119 -13.00 -16.70 -2.01
N ARG A 120 -12.55 -17.61 -2.85
CA ARG A 120 -11.12 -17.76 -3.19
C ARG A 120 -10.87 -17.70 -4.68
N PHE A 121 -9.86 -16.94 -5.07
CA PHE A 121 -9.34 -16.89 -6.43
C PHE A 121 -7.95 -17.50 -6.43
N GLU A 122 -7.74 -18.57 -7.19
CA GLU A 122 -6.49 -19.33 -7.20
C GLU A 122 -5.98 -19.60 -8.60
N ASN A 123 -4.70 -19.35 -8.85
CA ASN A 123 -4.03 -19.69 -10.10
C ASN A 123 -4.68 -19.06 -11.34
N LEU A 124 -5.07 -17.79 -11.25
CA LEU A 124 -5.75 -17.06 -12.32
C LEU A 124 -4.86 -15.97 -12.90
N VAL A 125 -4.96 -15.76 -14.21
CA VAL A 125 -4.54 -14.52 -14.87
C VAL A 125 -5.79 -13.68 -15.09
N VAL A 126 -5.87 -12.50 -14.47
CA VAL A 126 -6.96 -11.53 -14.58
C VAL A 126 -6.46 -10.37 -15.41
N ARG A 127 -7.01 -10.18 -16.61
CA ARG A 127 -6.44 -9.19 -17.53
C ARG A 127 -7.43 -8.46 -18.40
N ASN A 128 -6.94 -7.36 -18.96
CA ASN A 128 -7.66 -6.49 -19.89
C ASN A 128 -9.03 -6.06 -19.31
N GLY A 129 -9.13 -5.95 -18.00
CA GLY A 129 -10.29 -5.38 -17.34
C GLY A 129 -10.35 -3.87 -17.59
N SER A 130 -11.54 -3.33 -17.82
CA SER A 130 -11.77 -1.90 -18.01
C SER A 130 -13.02 -1.48 -17.25
N ALA A 131 -12.85 -0.66 -16.22
CA ALA A 131 -13.94 -0.21 -15.36
C ALA A 131 -13.73 1.23 -14.89
N VAL A 132 -14.72 1.79 -14.18
CA VAL A 132 -14.53 3.06 -13.48
C VAL A 132 -13.58 2.87 -12.30
N THR A 133 -13.78 1.79 -11.53
CA THR A 133 -12.90 1.36 -10.43
C THR A 133 -12.66 -0.14 -10.50
N GLY A 134 -11.47 -0.60 -10.12
CA GLY A 134 -11.17 -2.02 -10.00
C GLY A 134 -11.25 -2.76 -11.33
N GLY A 135 -10.46 -2.37 -12.33
CA GLY A 135 -10.50 -2.97 -13.67
C GLY A 135 -10.41 -4.49 -13.65
N GLY A 136 -9.50 -5.04 -12.84
CA GLY A 136 -9.39 -6.49 -12.62
C GLY A 136 -10.39 -7.02 -11.58
N LEU A 137 -10.44 -6.41 -10.39
CA LEU A 137 -11.32 -6.83 -9.28
C LEU A 137 -11.85 -5.61 -8.52
N ALA A 138 -13.16 -5.53 -8.35
CA ALA A 138 -13.77 -4.61 -7.40
C ALA A 138 -14.25 -5.38 -6.15
N SER A 139 -13.71 -5.03 -4.98
CA SER A 139 -14.07 -5.59 -3.67
C SER A 139 -14.70 -4.50 -2.80
N VAL A 140 -15.97 -4.66 -2.44
CA VAL A 140 -16.72 -3.73 -1.59
C VAL A 140 -17.33 -4.48 -0.42
N ALA A 141 -17.07 -4.03 0.81
CA ALA A 141 -17.55 -4.66 2.03
C ALA A 141 -17.30 -6.18 2.06
N SER A 142 -16.15 -6.60 1.52
CA SER A 142 -15.83 -8.00 1.22
C SER A 142 -14.37 -8.33 1.55
N SER A 143 -14.07 -9.62 1.72
CA SER A 143 -12.79 -10.13 2.23
C SER A 143 -12.31 -11.38 1.47
N PRO A 144 -12.28 -11.38 0.12
CA PRO A 144 -11.85 -12.55 -0.63
C PRO A 144 -10.38 -12.90 -0.36
N THR A 145 -10.02 -14.17 -0.56
CA THR A 145 -8.62 -14.62 -0.54
C THR A 145 -8.13 -14.88 -1.96
N ILE A 146 -7.02 -14.28 -2.34
CA ILE A 146 -6.47 -14.32 -3.70
C ILE A 146 -5.06 -14.91 -3.62
N VAL A 147 -4.82 -16.01 -4.31
CA VAL A 147 -3.57 -16.80 -4.19
C VAL A 147 -2.99 -17.14 -5.55
N ASN A 148 -1.71 -16.86 -5.75
CA ASN A 148 -1.01 -17.18 -7.00
C ASN A 148 -1.74 -16.65 -8.23
N CYS A 149 -2.25 -15.42 -8.12
CA CYS A 149 -2.97 -14.75 -9.21
C CYS A 149 -2.12 -13.65 -9.82
N ARG A 150 -2.36 -13.39 -11.11
CA ARG A 150 -1.69 -12.36 -11.87
C ARG A 150 -2.70 -11.37 -12.42
N PHE A 151 -2.60 -10.11 -12.03
CA PHE A 151 -3.38 -9.01 -12.58
C PHE A 151 -2.53 -8.26 -13.60
N GLU A 152 -2.88 -8.35 -14.88
CA GLU A 152 -2.09 -7.73 -15.95
C GLU A 152 -2.92 -6.85 -16.89
N ALA A 153 -2.37 -5.69 -17.26
CA ALA A 153 -2.99 -4.80 -18.25
C ALA A 153 -4.45 -4.43 -17.95
N ASN A 154 -4.83 -4.35 -16.68
CA ASN A 154 -6.15 -3.86 -16.27
C ASN A 154 -6.13 -2.33 -16.13
N PHE A 155 -7.25 -1.70 -16.44
CA PHE A 155 -7.39 -0.26 -16.44
C PHE A 155 -8.63 0.20 -15.68
N ALA A 156 -8.47 1.26 -14.88
CA ALA A 156 -9.57 1.98 -14.25
C ALA A 156 -9.55 3.44 -14.68
N SER A 157 -10.72 3.99 -15.02
CA SER A 157 -10.82 5.42 -15.36
C SER A 157 -10.79 6.34 -14.14
N SER A 158 -10.78 5.79 -12.92
CA SER A 158 -10.71 6.55 -11.67
C SER A 158 -9.77 5.90 -10.65
N LEU A 159 -10.10 4.75 -10.07
CA LEU A 159 -9.33 4.19 -8.94
C LEU A 159 -9.03 2.70 -9.07
N GLY A 160 -7.78 2.31 -8.80
CA GLY A 160 -7.40 0.90 -8.67
C GLY A 160 -7.45 0.17 -10.00
N GLY A 161 -6.44 0.37 -10.85
CA GLY A 161 -6.41 -0.21 -12.21
C GLY A 161 -6.58 -1.72 -12.22
N ALA A 162 -5.90 -2.42 -11.30
CA ALA A 162 -6.08 -3.85 -11.08
C ALA A 162 -7.18 -4.15 -10.09
N MET A 163 -7.15 -3.51 -8.92
CA MET A 163 -8.02 -3.87 -7.81
C MET A 163 -8.44 -2.62 -7.03
N TRP A 164 -9.73 -2.56 -6.70
CA TRP A 164 -10.30 -1.51 -5.87
C TRP A 164 -10.95 -2.12 -4.62
N ASN A 165 -10.39 -1.82 -3.46
CA ASN A 165 -10.87 -2.28 -2.16
C ASN A 165 -11.53 -1.11 -1.42
N TYR A 166 -12.79 -1.31 -1.03
CA TYR A 166 -13.53 -0.32 -0.24
C TYR A 166 -14.25 -1.00 0.92
N PHE A 167 -14.00 -0.57 2.15
CA PHE A 167 -14.46 -1.26 3.37
C PHE A 167 -14.15 -2.77 3.36
N SER A 168 -12.97 -3.14 2.85
CA SER A 168 -12.63 -4.52 2.54
C SER A 168 -11.36 -4.98 3.26
N VAL A 169 -11.25 -6.29 3.51
CA VAL A 169 -10.05 -6.91 4.12
C VAL A 169 -9.61 -8.15 3.33
N PRO A 170 -9.29 -8.01 2.03
CA PRO A 170 -8.87 -9.15 1.23
C PRO A 170 -7.47 -9.62 1.65
N ARG A 171 -7.21 -10.92 1.47
CA ARG A 171 -5.90 -11.52 1.68
C ARG A 171 -5.27 -11.87 0.34
N LEU A 172 -4.08 -11.35 0.07
CA LEU A 172 -3.34 -11.59 -1.17
C LEU A 172 -2.03 -12.31 -0.87
N VAL A 173 -1.78 -13.41 -1.57
CA VAL A 173 -0.60 -14.24 -1.35
C VAL A 173 0.01 -14.67 -2.68
N ASP A 174 1.30 -14.42 -2.85
CA ASP A 174 2.06 -14.85 -4.04
C ASP A 174 1.46 -14.29 -5.35
N CYS A 175 0.94 -13.05 -5.32
CA CYS A 175 0.29 -12.42 -6.47
C CYS A 175 1.24 -11.48 -7.24
N VAL A 176 0.96 -11.29 -8.54
CA VAL A 176 1.71 -10.37 -9.40
C VAL A 176 0.79 -9.34 -10.05
N PHE A 177 1.08 -8.07 -9.87
CA PHE A 177 0.40 -6.93 -10.50
C PHE A 177 1.34 -6.26 -11.48
N VAL A 178 1.00 -6.29 -12.77
CA VAL A 178 1.87 -5.71 -13.80
C VAL A 178 1.17 -4.97 -14.92
N GLY A 179 1.70 -3.80 -15.28
CA GLY A 179 1.18 -3.04 -16.40
C GLY A 179 -0.26 -2.57 -16.18
N ASN A 180 -0.71 -2.46 -14.92
CA ASN A 180 -2.05 -1.97 -14.63
C ASN A 180 -2.03 -0.43 -14.57
N GLY A 181 -3.13 0.18 -14.99
CA GLY A 181 -3.23 1.61 -15.18
C GLY A 181 -4.46 2.23 -14.49
N SER A 182 -4.29 3.43 -13.93
CA SER A 182 -5.39 4.26 -13.47
C SER A 182 -5.30 5.67 -14.04
N ALA A 183 -6.43 6.25 -14.42
CA ALA A 183 -6.52 7.63 -14.89
C ALA A 183 -6.65 8.67 -13.76
N GLU A 184 -6.68 8.25 -12.50
CA GLU A 184 -6.51 9.14 -11.33
C GLU A 184 -5.51 8.50 -10.36
N SER A 185 -5.94 7.65 -9.42
CA SER A 185 -5.06 7.11 -8.36
C SER A 185 -4.98 5.59 -8.37
N ALA A 186 -3.89 5.06 -7.82
CA ALA A 186 -3.61 3.65 -7.61
C ALA A 186 -3.61 2.83 -8.92
N GLY A 187 -2.48 2.81 -9.63
CA GLY A 187 -2.37 2.09 -10.90
C GLY A 187 -2.62 0.60 -10.78
N ALA A 188 -2.26 -0.03 -9.65
CA ALA A 188 -2.65 -1.40 -9.33
C ALA A 188 -3.76 -1.46 -8.29
N VAL A 189 -3.47 -1.18 -7.02
CA VAL A 189 -4.38 -1.47 -5.90
C VAL A 189 -4.73 -0.19 -5.16
N TYR A 190 -6.02 0.13 -5.15
CA TYR A 190 -6.59 1.18 -4.33
C TYR A 190 -7.19 0.57 -3.05
N ASN A 191 -6.89 1.16 -1.90
CA ASN A 191 -7.48 0.83 -0.61
C ASN A 191 -8.16 2.07 -0.01
N GLY A 192 -9.47 2.02 0.16
CA GLY A 192 -10.25 3.04 0.87
C GLY A 192 -10.91 2.44 2.10
N THR A 193 -10.58 2.96 3.29
CA THR A 193 -11.06 2.45 4.58
C THR A 193 -10.96 0.92 4.65
N SER A 194 -9.81 0.39 4.24
CA SER A 194 -9.58 -1.04 4.03
C SER A 194 -8.29 -1.50 4.70
N ALA A 195 -8.20 -2.79 5.01
CA ALA A 195 -7.04 -3.38 5.66
C ALA A 195 -6.66 -4.73 4.99
N PRO A 196 -6.22 -4.71 3.72
CA PRO A 196 -5.74 -5.92 3.07
C PRO A 196 -4.43 -6.42 3.70
N ASP A 197 -4.25 -7.74 3.69
CA ASP A 197 -2.99 -8.39 4.08
C ASP A 197 -2.34 -8.98 2.83
N ILE A 198 -1.19 -8.41 2.43
CA ILE A 198 -0.55 -8.61 1.13
C ILE A 198 0.84 -9.19 1.36
N ILE A 199 1.04 -10.43 0.93
CA ILE A 199 2.23 -11.22 1.30
C ILE A 199 2.89 -11.81 0.06
N ARG A 200 4.20 -11.61 -0.09
CA ARG A 200 5.01 -12.10 -1.21
C ARG A 200 4.45 -11.69 -2.58
N CYS A 201 3.96 -10.46 -2.66
CA CYS A 201 3.38 -9.91 -3.89
C CYS A 201 4.39 -9.02 -4.63
N VAL A 202 4.28 -9.00 -5.94
CA VAL A 202 5.10 -8.14 -6.81
C VAL A 202 4.21 -7.17 -7.56
N PHE A 203 4.51 -5.88 -7.43
CA PHE A 203 3.88 -4.78 -8.16
C PHE A 203 4.92 -4.15 -9.08
N ARG A 204 4.77 -4.35 -10.39
CA ARG A 204 5.74 -3.81 -11.34
C ARG A 204 5.13 -3.11 -12.55
N GLU A 205 5.77 -2.07 -13.03
CA GLU A 205 5.35 -1.36 -14.25
C GLU A 205 3.87 -0.90 -14.19
N ASN A 206 3.34 -0.62 -12.99
CA ASN A 206 1.99 -0.07 -12.84
C ASN A 206 2.05 1.46 -12.86
N SER A 207 0.99 2.09 -13.38
CA SER A 207 0.98 3.53 -13.55
C SER A 207 -0.34 4.17 -13.11
N ALA A 208 -0.26 5.28 -12.37
CA ALA A 208 -1.37 6.17 -12.11
C ALA A 208 -1.06 7.55 -12.70
N THR A 209 -2.09 8.34 -12.99
CA THR A 209 -1.86 9.72 -13.42
C THR A 209 -1.63 10.68 -12.26
N ASP A 210 -2.14 10.38 -11.08
CA ASP A 210 -2.07 11.27 -9.94
C ASP A 210 -1.25 10.60 -8.84
N LEU A 211 -1.87 9.74 -8.04
CA LEU A 211 -1.29 9.28 -6.79
C LEU A 211 -1.12 7.76 -6.80
N GLY A 212 0.05 7.26 -6.39
CA GLY A 212 0.27 5.84 -6.14
C GLY A 212 0.35 5.02 -7.43
N GLY A 213 1.54 4.86 -8.00
CA GLY A 213 1.70 4.15 -9.27
C GLY A 213 1.34 2.67 -9.15
N ALA A 214 1.74 2.01 -8.07
CA ALA A 214 1.21 0.69 -7.70
C ALA A 214 0.07 0.79 -6.69
N ILE A 215 0.33 1.37 -5.51
CA ILE A 215 -0.60 1.35 -4.38
C ILE A 215 -1.06 2.76 -4.02
N GLY A 216 -2.35 2.93 -3.78
CA GLY A 216 -2.91 4.11 -3.13
C GLY A 216 -3.74 3.73 -1.91
N ASN A 217 -3.38 4.24 -0.74
CA ASN A 217 -4.07 4.02 0.53
C ASN A 217 -4.71 5.32 1.01
N PHE A 218 -6.02 5.28 1.22
CA PHE A 218 -6.82 6.46 1.52
C PHE A 218 -7.80 6.19 2.66
N THR A 219 -8.11 7.24 3.42
CA THR A 219 -9.24 7.30 4.36
C THR A 219 -9.17 6.23 5.45
N ASP A 220 -8.25 6.39 6.39
CA ASP A 220 -8.06 5.52 7.56
C ASP A 220 -7.83 4.04 7.18
N SER A 221 -7.09 3.80 6.09
CA SER A 221 -6.71 2.44 5.69
C SER A 221 -5.49 1.96 6.49
N THR A 222 -5.44 0.66 6.80
CA THR A 222 -4.33 0.02 7.54
C THR A 222 -3.89 -1.28 6.87
N PRO A 223 -3.44 -1.24 5.60
CA PRO A 223 -2.97 -2.43 4.90
C PRO A 223 -1.64 -2.92 5.50
N ARG A 224 -1.39 -4.22 5.38
CA ARG A 224 -0.13 -4.86 5.76
C ARG A 224 0.56 -5.45 4.54
N PHE A 225 1.85 -5.19 4.40
CA PHE A 225 2.70 -5.73 3.35
C PHE A 225 3.86 -6.51 3.98
N GLU A 226 4.07 -7.73 3.51
CA GLU A 226 5.15 -8.62 3.95
C GLU A 226 5.85 -9.22 2.73
N ASP A 227 7.18 -9.18 2.67
CA ASP A 227 7.97 -9.73 1.57
C ASP A 227 7.55 -9.21 0.17
N CYS A 228 7.12 -7.95 0.07
CA CYS A 228 6.59 -7.39 -1.18
C CYS A 228 7.63 -6.58 -1.96
N VAL A 229 7.48 -6.57 -3.29
CA VAL A 229 8.36 -5.80 -4.19
C VAL A 229 7.54 -4.82 -5.03
N PHE A 230 7.91 -3.54 -4.98
CA PHE A 230 7.37 -2.45 -5.81
C PHE A 230 8.46 -1.98 -6.77
N MET A 231 8.31 -2.28 -8.06
CA MET A 231 9.38 -2.08 -9.04
C MET A 231 8.91 -1.30 -10.28
N ASP A 232 9.65 -0.27 -10.68
CA ASP A 232 9.41 0.47 -11.93
C ASP A 232 7.95 1.00 -12.06
N ASN A 233 7.30 1.34 -10.94
CA ASN A 233 5.96 1.92 -10.95
C ASN A 233 6.03 3.44 -11.04
N VAL A 234 5.00 4.04 -11.64
CA VAL A 234 5.03 5.45 -12.04
C VAL A 234 3.74 6.20 -11.67
N ALA A 235 3.85 7.36 -11.03
CA ALA A 235 2.73 8.26 -10.73
C ALA A 235 3.19 9.73 -10.72
N LEU A 236 2.29 10.70 -10.57
CA LEU A 236 2.71 12.08 -10.33
C LEU A 236 3.36 12.18 -8.95
N GLU A 237 2.79 11.47 -7.97
CA GLU A 237 3.30 11.33 -6.62
C GLU A 237 3.23 9.88 -6.13
N GLY A 238 4.28 9.42 -5.46
CA GLY A 238 4.33 8.07 -4.89
C GLY A 238 4.34 6.99 -5.97
N GLY A 239 5.38 6.97 -6.81
CA GLY A 239 5.51 6.00 -7.90
C GLY A 239 5.25 4.56 -7.45
N GLY A 240 5.83 4.15 -6.32
CA GLY A 240 5.50 2.86 -5.69
C GLY A 240 4.20 2.91 -4.88
N MET A 241 4.12 3.81 -3.90
CA MET A 241 2.99 3.88 -2.96
C MET A 241 2.65 5.31 -2.55
N PHE A 242 1.36 5.60 -2.43
CA PHE A 242 0.86 6.86 -1.85
C PHE A 242 -0.06 6.58 -0.67
N ASN A 243 0.18 7.25 0.46
CA ASN A 243 -0.57 7.09 1.70
C ASN A 243 -1.17 8.43 2.13
N TYR A 244 -2.49 8.51 2.19
CA TYR A 244 -3.23 9.69 2.65
C TYR A 244 -4.11 9.35 3.84
N GLN A 245 -3.81 9.95 4.99
CA GLN A 245 -4.53 9.69 6.24
C GLN A 245 -4.69 8.19 6.51
N SER A 246 -3.62 7.42 6.25
CA SER A 246 -3.61 5.96 6.29
C SER A 246 -2.25 5.47 6.73
N ASP A 247 -2.21 4.46 7.58
CA ASP A 247 -1.01 4.01 8.29
C ASP A 247 -0.70 2.56 7.91
N PRO A 248 -0.08 2.29 6.74
CA PRO A 248 0.28 0.94 6.37
C PRO A 248 1.46 0.40 7.19
N GLU A 249 1.51 -0.91 7.36
CA GLU A 249 2.64 -1.65 7.93
C GLU A 249 3.38 -2.37 6.80
N LEU A 250 4.70 -2.22 6.73
CA LEU A 250 5.54 -2.87 5.72
C LEU A 250 6.71 -3.58 6.40
N ILE A 251 6.88 -4.85 6.09
CA ILE A 251 7.95 -5.71 6.62
C ILE A 251 8.63 -6.39 5.43
N ASP A 252 9.97 -6.38 5.41
CA ASP A 252 10.76 -7.06 4.38
C ASP A 252 10.41 -6.63 2.94
N CYS A 253 10.04 -5.36 2.75
CA CYS A 253 9.58 -4.84 1.46
C CYS A 253 10.68 -4.10 0.69
N ALA A 254 10.62 -4.13 -0.64
CA ALA A 254 11.56 -3.42 -1.52
C ALA A 254 10.86 -2.48 -2.50
N PHE A 255 11.34 -1.23 -2.59
CA PHE A 255 10.95 -0.22 -3.57
C PHE A 255 12.12 0.05 -4.51
N ILE A 256 11.99 -0.34 -5.77
CA ILE A 256 13.10 -0.37 -6.74
C ILE A 256 12.71 0.41 -8.00
N GLY A 257 13.47 1.43 -8.38
CA GLY A 257 13.28 2.09 -9.68
C GLY A 257 11.93 2.79 -9.86
N ASN A 258 11.17 3.01 -8.78
CA ASN A 258 9.88 3.71 -8.89
C ASN A 258 10.13 5.19 -9.15
N SER A 259 9.31 5.79 -10.01
CA SER A 259 9.57 7.13 -10.53
C SER A 259 8.32 7.99 -10.57
N PHE A 260 8.50 9.30 -10.57
CA PHE A 260 7.43 10.21 -10.99
C PHE A 260 7.28 10.26 -12.52
N TYR A 261 6.14 10.75 -13.01
CA TYR A 261 5.99 11.28 -14.36
C TYR A 261 5.38 12.69 -14.32
N GLY A 262 5.81 13.60 -15.18
CA GLY A 262 5.30 14.98 -15.21
C GLY A 262 6.39 16.02 -15.33
N ASN A 263 6.01 17.30 -15.23
CA ASN A 263 6.96 18.40 -15.16
C ASN A 263 7.50 18.52 -13.73
N LEU A 264 8.78 18.86 -13.59
CA LEU A 264 9.57 18.86 -12.35
C LEU A 264 9.07 19.75 -11.18
N GLY A 265 7.90 20.40 -11.28
CA GLY A 265 7.56 21.56 -10.44
C GLY A 265 6.67 21.34 -9.22
N GLU A 266 6.08 20.15 -9.00
CA GLU A 266 5.19 19.89 -7.85
C GLU A 266 5.18 18.39 -7.42
N SER A 267 6.16 17.58 -7.82
CA SER A 267 6.10 16.11 -7.63
C SER A 267 6.93 15.60 -6.46
N PHE A 268 6.31 14.77 -5.62
CA PHE A 268 6.89 14.15 -4.42
C PHE A 268 7.07 12.64 -4.59
N GLY A 269 8.15 12.07 -4.02
CA GLY A 269 8.24 10.64 -3.71
C GLY A 269 8.29 9.72 -4.93
N GLY A 270 9.49 9.32 -5.38
CA GLY A 270 9.61 8.27 -6.39
C GLY A 270 9.14 6.91 -5.86
N GLY A 271 9.56 6.55 -4.64
CA GLY A 271 9.17 5.31 -3.97
C GLY A 271 7.83 5.41 -3.24
N MET A 272 7.76 6.27 -2.22
CA MET A 272 6.61 6.38 -1.32
C MET A 272 6.30 7.85 -0.96
N VAL A 273 5.02 8.21 -0.86
CA VAL A 273 4.59 9.48 -0.26
C VAL A 273 3.65 9.21 0.90
N ASN A 274 3.86 9.93 2.00
CA ASN A 274 3.04 9.92 3.20
C ASN A 274 2.50 11.32 3.46
N GLU A 275 1.19 11.49 3.32
CA GLU A 275 0.48 12.73 3.59
C GLU A 275 -0.48 12.54 4.77
N ALA A 276 -0.20 13.26 5.87
CA ALA A 276 -0.91 13.07 7.14
C ALA A 276 -1.00 11.59 7.54
N ALA A 277 0.07 10.83 7.28
CA ALA A 277 0.16 9.38 7.37
C ALA A 277 1.44 8.98 8.12
N SER A 278 1.36 7.96 8.96
CA SER A 278 2.46 7.51 9.83
C SER A 278 2.68 6.01 9.68
N PRO A 279 3.12 5.53 8.50
CA PRO A 279 3.40 4.13 8.29
C PRO A 279 4.53 3.61 9.17
N VAL A 280 4.55 2.29 9.38
CA VAL A 280 5.64 1.58 10.07
C VAL A 280 6.34 0.68 9.05
N LEU A 281 7.66 0.84 8.93
CA LEU A 281 8.51 0.10 8.01
C LEU A 281 9.59 -0.63 8.80
N GLU A 282 9.69 -1.95 8.62
CA GLU A 282 10.72 -2.80 9.19
C GLU A 282 11.49 -3.51 8.08
N ASN A 283 12.82 -3.45 8.12
CA ASN A 283 13.71 -4.14 7.18
C ASN A 283 13.35 -3.89 5.70
N CYS A 284 13.00 -2.65 5.37
CA CYS A 284 12.61 -2.25 4.02
C CYS A 284 13.76 -1.60 3.25
N ALA A 285 13.80 -1.80 1.94
CA ALA A 285 14.83 -1.24 1.06
C ALA A 285 14.22 -0.29 0.02
N PHE A 286 14.82 0.89 -0.15
CA PHE A 286 14.51 1.84 -1.22
C PHE A 286 15.74 2.03 -2.09
N THR A 287 15.69 1.53 -3.31
CA THR A 287 16.83 1.56 -4.24
C THR A 287 16.47 2.20 -5.57
N ALA A 288 17.28 3.15 -6.02
CA ALA A 288 17.17 3.75 -7.35
C ALA A 288 15.81 4.40 -7.65
N ASN A 289 15.07 4.83 -6.63
CA ASN A 289 13.80 5.54 -6.83
C ASN A 289 14.07 7.00 -7.22
N TYR A 290 13.24 7.54 -8.11
CA TYR A 290 13.41 8.88 -8.66
C TYR A 290 12.18 9.75 -8.38
N GLY A 291 12.34 10.70 -7.46
CA GLY A 291 11.34 11.72 -7.14
C GLY A 291 11.52 12.94 -8.02
N GLY A 292 10.46 13.70 -8.26
CA GLY A 292 10.51 14.91 -9.09
C GLY A 292 11.34 16.01 -8.44
N GLU A 293 10.69 16.79 -7.59
CA GLU A 293 11.35 17.87 -6.86
C GLU A 293 11.78 17.45 -5.46
N PHE A 294 11.07 16.50 -4.85
CA PHE A 294 11.29 16.14 -3.45
C PHE A 294 11.18 14.65 -3.20
N GLY A 295 12.04 14.10 -2.35
CA GLY A 295 11.92 12.73 -1.84
C GLY A 295 12.12 11.69 -2.93
N GLY A 296 13.36 11.29 -3.23
CA GLY A 296 13.57 10.24 -4.25
C GLY A 296 13.00 8.89 -3.81
N ALA A 297 13.34 8.46 -2.60
CA ALA A 297 12.73 7.27 -2.00
C ALA A 297 11.40 7.58 -1.33
N MET A 298 11.35 8.56 -0.44
CA MET A 298 10.21 8.83 0.43
C MET A 298 10.00 10.33 0.60
N ALA A 299 8.74 10.78 0.57
CA ALA A 299 8.36 12.11 0.99
C ALA A 299 7.30 12.04 2.10
N ASN A 300 7.51 12.76 3.20
CA ASN A 300 6.60 12.85 4.33
C ASN A 300 6.11 14.29 4.47
N ILE A 301 4.80 14.50 4.36
CA ILE A 301 4.18 15.82 4.34
C ILE A 301 2.97 15.89 5.29
N SER A 302 2.55 17.10 5.61
CA SER A 302 1.29 17.37 6.34
C SER A 302 1.19 16.72 7.73
N GLY A 303 2.27 16.72 8.51
CA GLY A 303 2.24 16.21 9.90
C GLY A 303 2.49 14.72 10.03
N SER A 304 3.08 14.10 9.00
CA SER A 304 3.41 12.67 8.98
C SER A 304 4.54 12.33 9.97
N ALA A 305 4.48 11.15 10.58
CA ALA A 305 5.47 10.69 11.55
C ALA A 305 5.76 9.18 11.39
N PRO A 306 6.24 8.73 10.21
CA PRO A 306 6.49 7.30 10.01
C PRO A 306 7.62 6.80 10.91
N ILE A 307 7.60 5.50 11.20
CA ILE A 307 8.65 4.82 11.97
C ILE A 307 9.37 3.88 11.01
N LEU A 308 10.69 4.03 10.91
CA LEU A 308 11.54 3.23 10.05
C LEU A 308 12.58 2.51 10.92
N GLU A 309 12.57 1.18 10.87
CA GLU A 309 13.49 0.31 11.57
C GLU A 309 14.26 -0.56 10.57
N ALA A 310 15.58 -0.61 10.70
CA ALA A 310 16.46 -1.43 9.86
C ALA A 310 16.28 -1.18 8.34
N CYS A 311 15.88 0.02 7.94
CA CYS A 311 15.61 0.34 6.54
C CYS A 311 16.88 0.80 5.81
N THR A 312 17.02 0.44 4.52
CA THR A 312 18.17 0.81 3.69
C THR A 312 17.75 1.70 2.53
N PHE A 313 18.51 2.76 2.27
CA PHE A 313 18.30 3.73 1.19
C PHE A 313 19.55 3.86 0.32
N SER A 314 19.43 3.60 -0.99
CA SER A 314 20.57 3.65 -1.91
C SER A 314 20.20 4.11 -3.32
N ASN A 315 21.05 4.91 -3.96
CA ASN A 315 20.90 5.38 -5.35
C ASN A 315 19.60 6.13 -5.66
N ASN A 316 18.90 6.61 -4.62
CA ASN A 316 17.66 7.37 -4.79
C ASN A 316 18.00 8.80 -5.21
N GLN A 317 17.18 9.36 -6.09
CA GLN A 317 17.49 10.61 -6.78
C GLN A 317 16.28 11.53 -6.78
N THR A 318 16.56 12.83 -6.84
CA THR A 318 15.56 13.87 -7.08
C THR A 318 16.21 15.08 -7.75
N ALA A 319 15.44 15.93 -8.42
CA ALA A 319 15.95 17.18 -8.98
C ALA A 319 16.02 18.31 -7.94
N GLY A 320 15.35 18.18 -6.79
CA GLY A 320 15.37 19.16 -5.70
C GLY A 320 15.98 18.58 -4.42
N LEU A 321 15.17 18.39 -3.37
CA LEU A 321 15.65 18.11 -2.02
C LEU A 321 15.28 16.71 -1.50
N GLY A 322 16.18 16.10 -0.74
CA GLY A 322 15.94 14.83 -0.06
C GLY A 322 15.94 13.64 -1.02
N PRO A 323 17.05 13.33 -1.71
CA PRO A 323 17.13 12.18 -2.61
C PRO A 323 16.69 10.86 -1.99
N SER A 324 16.91 10.64 -0.69
CA SER A 324 16.22 9.54 0.01
C SER A 324 14.93 10.02 0.65
N ILE A 325 14.98 10.83 1.70
CA ILE A 325 13.80 11.24 2.47
C ILE A 325 13.62 12.75 2.42
N TYR A 326 12.44 13.21 2.06
CA TYR A 326 12.04 14.61 2.23
C TYR A 326 10.96 14.74 3.29
N ASN A 327 11.07 15.72 4.18
CA ASN A 327 10.12 15.96 5.27
C ASN A 327 9.61 17.41 5.26
N ALA A 328 8.33 17.62 4.99
CA ALA A 328 7.67 18.92 5.11
C ALA A 328 6.67 18.90 6.27
N SER A 329 6.95 19.70 7.32
CA SER A 329 6.13 19.72 8.55
C SER A 329 5.87 18.33 9.13
N SER A 330 6.83 17.42 8.98
CA SER A 330 6.74 16.00 9.30
C SER A 330 8.03 15.56 9.97
N VAL A 331 7.97 14.55 10.85
CA VAL A 331 9.12 14.10 11.64
C VAL A 331 9.12 12.57 11.73
N PRO A 332 9.80 11.87 10.81
CA PRO A 332 9.97 10.42 10.89
C PRO A 332 10.84 10.02 12.09
N THR A 333 10.68 8.81 12.59
CA THR A 333 11.62 8.16 13.52
C THR A 333 12.48 7.18 12.74
N LEU A 334 13.80 7.27 12.90
CA LEU A 334 14.76 6.36 12.26
C LEU A 334 15.48 5.53 13.33
N LEU A 335 15.49 4.21 13.18
CA LEU A 335 16.20 3.27 14.05
C LEU A 335 16.98 2.28 13.17
N ASP A 336 18.27 2.12 13.42
CA ASP A 336 19.13 1.18 12.69
C ASP A 336 19.07 1.32 11.15
N CYS A 337 18.75 2.51 10.63
CA CYS A 337 18.60 2.75 9.19
C CYS A 337 19.95 3.06 8.53
N VAL A 338 20.12 2.62 7.28
CA VAL A 338 21.33 2.82 6.46
C VAL A 338 21.01 3.70 5.27
N PHE A 339 21.81 4.72 5.03
CA PHE A 339 21.74 5.59 3.85
C PHE A 339 23.09 5.54 3.16
N GLU A 340 23.18 4.99 1.96
CA GLU A 340 24.48 4.70 1.30
C GLU A 340 25.13 5.93 0.62
N GLU A 341 24.46 7.08 0.62
CA GLU A 341 24.90 8.31 -0.04
C GLU A 341 24.83 9.53 0.89
N CYS A 342 25.44 10.64 0.48
CA CYS A 342 25.43 11.91 1.23
C CYS A 342 24.16 12.72 0.95
N CYS A 343 23.80 13.64 1.85
CA CYS A 343 22.68 14.58 1.65
C CYS A 343 21.32 13.92 1.38
N GLN A 344 21.08 12.78 2.00
CA GLN A 344 19.95 11.91 1.67
C GLN A 344 18.63 12.31 2.34
N ILE A 345 18.66 13.15 3.37
CA ILE A 345 17.46 13.55 4.14
C ILE A 345 17.35 15.07 4.20
N GLU A 346 16.22 15.64 3.75
CA GLU A 346 15.98 17.09 3.73
C GLU A 346 14.65 17.49 4.37
N PRO A 347 14.60 18.57 5.20
CA PRO A 347 15.77 19.31 5.68
C PRO A 347 16.61 18.43 6.63
N PRO A 348 17.92 18.68 6.82
CA PRO A 348 18.75 17.83 7.65
C PRO A 348 18.26 17.77 9.10
N ARG A 349 18.40 16.62 9.75
CA ARG A 349 17.91 16.34 11.12
C ARG A 349 16.41 16.62 11.32
N SER A 350 15.60 16.54 10.26
CA SER A 350 14.13 16.59 10.31
C SER A 350 13.47 15.31 10.85
N PHE A 351 14.19 14.52 11.64
CA PHE A 351 13.77 13.20 12.11
C PHE A 351 14.13 13.01 13.60
N PHE A 352 13.44 12.09 14.27
CA PHE A 352 13.82 11.59 15.58
C PHE A 352 14.81 10.44 15.44
N ASP A 353 16.00 10.59 16.01
CA ASP A 353 17.03 9.56 16.04
C ASP A 353 16.74 8.54 17.15
N GLY A 354 16.27 7.35 16.76
CA GLY A 354 16.09 6.19 17.63
C GLY A 354 17.40 5.47 17.97
N GLY A 355 18.52 5.84 17.33
CA GLY A 355 19.84 5.24 17.50
C GLY A 355 20.21 4.27 16.37
N GLY A 356 21.50 3.96 16.26
CA GLY A 356 22.02 2.93 15.34
C GLY A 356 21.98 3.26 13.85
N ASN A 357 21.51 4.46 13.48
CA ASN A 357 21.45 4.89 12.10
C ASN A 357 22.86 5.11 11.51
N ASP A 358 23.14 4.45 10.39
CA ASP A 358 24.30 4.70 9.53
C ASP A 358 23.86 5.63 8.39
N LEU A 359 23.76 6.91 8.72
CA LEU A 359 23.65 7.95 7.71
C LEU A 359 25.07 8.05 7.13
N ALA A 360 25.38 7.33 6.04
CA ALA A 360 26.75 7.22 5.53
C ALA A 360 27.44 8.56 5.69
N THR A 361 28.40 8.56 6.62
CA THR A 361 29.31 9.63 7.01
C THR A 361 29.12 10.87 6.16
N TRP A 362 28.44 11.89 6.68
CA TRP A 362 28.31 13.22 6.07
C TRP A 362 29.61 13.56 5.35
N CYS A 363 29.62 13.37 4.03
CA CYS A 363 30.72 13.63 3.12
C CYS A 363 32.10 13.25 3.69
N ASP A 364 32.61 12.05 3.40
CA ASP A 364 34.07 11.89 3.28
C ASP A 364 34.52 12.83 2.13
N GLY A 365 34.74 14.12 2.46
CA GLY A 365 35.17 15.19 1.56
C GLY A 365 34.50 16.57 1.68
N CYS A 366 33.40 16.76 2.44
CA CYS A 366 32.62 18.03 2.38
C CYS A 366 31.58 18.24 3.50
N ARG A 367 32.00 18.19 4.76
CA ARG A 367 31.12 18.38 5.92
C ARG A 367 30.44 19.76 5.96
N ALA A 368 31.02 20.77 5.31
CA ALA A 368 30.48 22.13 5.29
C ALA A 368 29.55 22.44 4.11
N ASN A 369 29.19 21.44 3.28
CA ASN A 369 28.06 21.54 2.37
C ASN A 369 26.78 21.31 3.20
N ILE A 370 26.40 22.36 3.93
CA ILE A 370 25.30 22.42 4.89
C ILE A 370 23.96 22.36 4.16
N ASP A 371 23.83 23.06 3.02
CA ASP A 371 22.58 23.17 2.28
C ASP A 371 22.34 22.01 1.30
N CYS A 372 23.35 21.13 1.16
CA CYS A 372 23.31 19.93 0.35
C CYS A 372 23.01 20.20 -1.13
N ARG A 373 23.28 21.41 -1.63
CA ARG A 373 23.04 21.80 -3.03
C ARG A 373 24.32 21.63 -3.87
N GLY A 374 24.31 20.59 -4.69
CA GLY A 374 25.44 20.28 -5.57
C GLY A 374 26.63 19.71 -4.79
N ASP A 375 27.80 19.68 -5.42
CA ASP A 375 29.02 19.05 -4.90
C ASP A 375 30.07 20.11 -4.52
N ALA A 376 29.65 21.17 -3.83
CA ALA A 376 30.53 22.26 -3.39
C ALA A 376 30.02 22.95 -2.13
N VAL A 377 30.95 23.47 -1.33
CA VAL A 377 30.68 24.45 -0.27
C VAL A 377 30.71 25.85 -0.88
N ASP A 378 29.61 26.59 -0.82
CA ASP A 378 29.49 27.91 -1.41
C ASP A 378 28.72 28.92 -0.55
N ALA A 379 28.20 29.98 -1.20
CA ALA A 379 27.51 31.07 -0.53
C ALA A 379 26.15 30.65 0.05
N GLY A 380 25.53 29.57 -0.45
CA GLY A 380 24.34 28.96 0.10
C GLY A 380 24.58 28.44 1.52
N ASP A 381 25.63 27.65 1.69
CA ASP A 381 26.07 27.11 2.99
C ASP A 381 26.39 28.22 3.98
N LEU A 382 27.13 29.24 3.52
CA LEU A 382 27.45 30.39 4.34
C LEU A 382 26.19 31.13 4.79
N GLY A 383 25.20 31.24 3.90
CA GLY A 383 23.91 31.84 4.22
C GLY A 383 23.20 31.08 5.34
N MET A 384 23.20 29.74 5.29
CA MET A 384 22.62 28.89 6.33
C MET A 384 23.37 29.03 7.67
N LEU A 385 24.69 28.95 7.65
CA LEU A 385 25.51 29.09 8.85
C LEU A 385 25.31 30.44 9.53
N LEU A 386 25.28 31.53 8.76
CA LEU A 386 25.03 32.87 9.29
C LEU A 386 23.60 33.05 9.80
N ALA A 387 22.61 32.40 9.19
CA ALA A 387 21.24 32.42 9.68
C ALA A 387 21.10 31.71 11.05
N ALA A 388 21.94 30.71 11.29
CA ALA A 388 21.99 29.94 12.53
C ALA A 388 22.95 30.54 13.58
N TRP A 389 23.53 31.72 13.36
CA TRP A 389 24.58 32.26 14.24
C TRP A 389 24.14 32.38 15.70
N ASN A 390 25.02 31.99 16.63
CA ASN A 390 24.78 32.00 18.07
C ASN A 390 23.54 31.16 18.48
N SER A 391 23.30 30.08 17.76
CA SER A 391 22.30 29.07 18.10
C SER A 391 22.98 27.74 18.41
N SER A 392 22.22 26.78 18.91
CA SER A 392 22.65 25.37 19.02
C SER A 392 22.21 24.57 17.79
N ASP A 393 22.13 25.22 16.62
CA ASP A 393 21.75 24.56 15.38
C ASP A 393 22.82 23.55 15.01
N GLN A 394 22.41 22.30 15.08
CA GLN A 394 23.26 21.14 14.95
C GLN A 394 23.73 20.90 13.50
N GLN A 395 23.07 21.50 12.50
CA GLN A 395 23.45 21.46 11.09
C GLN A 395 24.60 22.45 10.81
N CYS A 396 24.58 23.61 11.47
CA CYS A 396 25.57 24.66 11.29
C CYS A 396 26.73 24.60 12.32
N ASP A 397 26.62 23.75 13.35
CA ASP A 397 27.68 23.41 14.31
C ASP A 397 28.66 22.39 13.68
N LEU A 398 29.50 22.91 12.79
CA LEU A 398 30.47 22.15 12.02
C LEU A 398 31.62 21.61 12.88
N ASN A 399 31.90 22.15 14.07
CA ASN A 399 32.93 21.61 14.95
C ASN A 399 32.37 20.67 16.04
N GLY A 400 31.06 20.68 16.26
CA GLY A 400 30.34 19.84 17.22
C GLY A 400 30.46 20.30 18.68
N ASP A 401 30.72 21.58 18.92
CA ASP A 401 30.89 22.14 20.27
C ASP A 401 29.58 22.64 20.92
N GLY A 402 28.48 22.58 20.17
CA GLY A 402 27.13 22.94 20.61
C GLY A 402 26.74 24.40 20.38
N LEU A 403 27.58 25.21 19.72
CA LEU A 403 27.31 26.61 19.42
C LEU A 403 27.80 26.98 18.01
N VAL A 404 26.88 27.47 17.16
CA VAL A 404 27.24 28.01 15.85
C VAL A 404 27.96 29.35 16.01
N ASP A 405 29.27 29.37 15.78
CA ASP A 405 30.11 30.54 15.95
C ASP A 405 31.24 30.68 14.90
N GLY A 406 32.25 31.51 15.24
CA GLY A 406 33.39 31.77 14.35
C GLY A 406 34.25 30.56 14.04
N GLN A 407 34.19 29.50 14.85
CA GLN A 407 34.90 28.25 14.62
C GLN A 407 34.23 27.47 13.48
N ASP A 408 32.91 27.40 13.45
CA ASP A 408 32.16 26.77 12.37
C ASP A 408 32.32 27.52 11.07
N LEU A 409 32.25 28.85 11.11
CA LEU A 409 32.54 29.68 9.94
C LEU A 409 33.96 29.45 9.40
N GLY A 410 34.93 29.28 10.32
CA GLY A 410 36.29 28.90 9.96
C GLY A 410 36.35 27.57 9.23
N GLN A 411 35.60 26.57 9.71
CA GLN A 411 35.53 25.24 9.12
C GLN A 411 34.84 25.26 7.75
N LEU A 412 33.78 26.06 7.61
CA LEU A 412 33.12 26.29 6.33
C LEU A 412 34.09 26.85 5.28
N PHE A 413 34.94 27.81 5.64
CA PHE A 413 35.93 28.35 4.71
C PHE A 413 37.09 27.41 4.40
N VAL A 414 37.41 26.45 5.28
CA VAL A 414 38.42 25.41 4.99
C VAL A 414 37.96 24.52 3.84
N GLU A 415 36.67 24.24 3.78
CA GLU A 415 36.07 23.35 2.77
C GLU A 415 35.48 24.10 1.57
N TRP A 416 35.67 25.43 1.50
CA TRP A 416 35.10 26.29 0.44
C TRP A 416 35.49 25.85 -0.98
N GLY A 417 34.50 25.66 -1.83
CA GLY A 417 34.63 25.21 -3.20
C GLY A 417 34.18 23.75 -3.40
N PRO A 418 34.53 23.13 -4.53
CA PRO A 418 34.10 21.76 -4.83
C PRO A 418 34.57 20.77 -3.76
N CYS A 419 33.66 19.90 -3.36
CA CYS A 419 33.95 18.74 -2.51
C CYS A 419 34.97 17.84 -3.22
N ARG A 420 35.98 17.31 -2.51
CA ARG A 420 37.12 16.59 -3.12
C ARG A 420 37.43 15.26 -2.48
#